data_AF-A0A402AC27-F1
#
_entry.id   AF-A0A402AC27-F1
#
_cell.length_a   1.000
_cell.length_b   1.000
_cell.length_c   1.000
_cell.angle_alpha   90.00
_cell.angle_beta   90.00
_cell.angle_gamma   90.00
#
_symmetry.space_group_name_H-M   'P 1'
#
loop_
_entity.id
_entity.type
_entity.pdbx_description
1 polymer ?
#
loop_
_entity_poly.entity_id
_entity_poly.type
_entity_poly.pdbx_seq_one_letter_code
_entity_poly.pdbx_strand_id
1 'polypeptide(L)' 'MSALIFGVAHGDPASLPVLFCIGIALALLRLLTNSYWPGFFLHLLNNALSALLIILVLHGIQI' A
#
# COMPACT_ATOMS: atom_id res chain seq x y z
N MET A 1 14.75 -6.09 -1.36
CA MET A 1 14.23 -6.84 -2.53
C MET A 1 12.72 -7.08 -2.45
N SER A 2 12.17 -7.47 -1.29
CA SER A 2 10.72 -7.70 -1.12
C SER A 2 9.82 -6.53 -1.59
N ALA A 3 10.17 -5.28 -1.29
CA ALA A 3 9.39 -4.11 -1.73
C ALA A 3 9.31 -3.95 -3.26
N LEU A 4 10.40 -4.27 -3.97
CA LEU A 4 10.43 -4.21 -5.43
C LEU A 4 9.56 -5.32 -6.05
N ILE A 5 9.68 -6.54 -5.53
CA ILE A 5 8.87 -7.69 -5.96
C ILE A 5 7.39 -7.39 -5.71
N PHE A 6 7.06 -6.83 -4.53
CA PHE A 6 5.71 -6.40 -4.19
C PHE A 6 5.16 -5.42 -5.23
N GLY A 7 5.90 -4.35 -5.55
CA GLY A 7 5.45 -3.37 -6.54
C GLY A 7 5.26 -3.96 -7.93
N VAL A 8 6.22 -4.75 -8.42
CA VAL A 8 6.14 -5.39 -9.75
C VAL A 8 4.97 -6.38 -9.85
N ALA A 9 4.65 -7.09 -8.76
CA ALA A 9 3.55 -8.06 -8.73
C ALA A 9 2.15 -7.46 -8.97
N HIS A 10 1.99 -6.13 -8.87
CA HIS A 10 0.72 -5.47 -9.14
C HIS A 10 0.44 -5.27 -10.64
N GLY A 11 1.45 -5.44 -11.51
CA GLY A 11 1.27 -5.36 -12.96
C GLY A 11 0.97 -3.95 -13.51
N ASP A 12 1.01 -2.91 -12.67
CA ASP A 12 0.81 -1.52 -13.07
C ASP A 12 2.11 -0.70 -12.86
N PRO A 13 2.80 -0.32 -13.94
CA PRO A 13 4.02 0.49 -13.85
C PRO A 13 3.78 1.88 -13.25
N ALA A 14 2.58 2.45 -13.39
CA ALA A 14 2.30 3.80 -12.90
C ALA A 14 2.26 3.86 -11.37
N SER A 15 1.73 2.82 -10.72
CA SER A 15 1.71 2.70 -9.26
C SER A 15 3.01 2.20 -8.64
N LEU A 16 3.97 1.71 -9.45
CA LEU A 16 5.24 1.14 -8.96
C LEU A 16 5.96 2.03 -7.93
N PRO A 17 6.11 3.37 -8.12
CA PRO A 17 6.78 4.21 -7.13
C PRO A 17 6.08 4.20 -5.77
N VAL A 18 4.75 4.27 -5.76
CA VAL A 18 3.94 4.28 -4.53
C VAL A 18 4.00 2.91 -3.86
N LEU A 19 3.86 1.84 -4.64
CA LEU A 19 3.91 0.46 -4.14
C LEU A 19 5.28 0.10 -3.56
N PHE A 20 6.35 0.59 -4.17
CA PHE A 20 7.70 0.41 -3.66
C PHE A 20 7.88 1.13 -2.30
N CYS A 21 7.42 2.38 -2.20
CA CYS A 21 7.48 3.15 -0.96
C CYS A 21 6.69 2.49 0.18
N ILE A 22 5.45 2.02 -0.07
CA ILE A 22 4.69 1.32 0.98
C ILE A 22 5.34 -0.02 1.33
N GLY A 23 5.91 -0.75 0.36
CA GLY A 23 6.68 -1.97 0.63
C GLY A 23 7.88 -1.73 1.54
N ILE A 24 8.58 -0.60 1.39
CA ILE A 24 9.63 -0.17 2.33
C ILE A 24 9.05 0.13 3.70
N ALA A 25 7.96 0.90 3.79
CA ALA A 25 7.33 1.24 5.07
C ALA A 25 6.90 -0.01 5.87
N LEU A 26 6.33 -1.01 5.19
CA LEU A 26 5.97 -2.30 5.80
C LEU A 26 7.20 -3.05 6.31
N ALA A 27 8.28 -3.07 5.53
CA ALA A 27 9.54 -3.69 5.96
C ALA A 27 10.14 -2.97 7.18
N LEU A 28 10.14 -1.64 7.19
CA LEU A 28 10.62 -0.84 8.33
C LEU A 28 9.79 -1.10 9.58
N LEU A 29 8.45 -1.13 9.49
CA LEU A 29 7.60 -1.46 10.63
C LEU A 29 7.91 -2.84 11.19
N ARG A 30 8.15 -3.83 10.33
CA ARG A 30 8.53 -5.18 10.75
C ARG A 30 9.88 -5.20 11.48
N LEU A 31 10.85 -4.40 11.03
CA LEU A 31 12.17 -4.32 11.66
C LEU A 31 12.11 -3.58 13.00
N LEU A 32 11.35 -2.48 13.07
CA LEU A 32 11.25 -1.63 14.27
C LEU A 32 10.43 -2.29 15.38
N THR A 33 9.36 -3.00 15.04
CA THR A 33 8.42 -3.56 16.03
C THR A 33 8.65 -5.05 16.29
N ASN A 34 9.50 -5.69 15.48
CA ASN A 34 9.68 -7.14 15.42
C ASN A 34 8.36 -7.93 15.24
N SER A 35 7.31 -7.28 14.74
CA SER A 35 5.96 -7.82 14.60
C SER A 35 5.42 -7.57 13.20
N TYR A 36 4.59 -8.48 12.69
CA TYR A 36 3.92 -8.32 11.41
C TYR A 36 2.61 -7.53 11.52
N TRP A 37 2.01 -7.47 12.72
CA TRP A 37 0.71 -6.84 12.93
C TRP A 37 0.66 -5.35 12.54
N PRO A 38 1.65 -4.51 12.90
CA PRO A 38 1.63 -3.10 12.51
C PRO A 38 1.64 -2.92 10.99
N GLY A 39 2.47 -3.70 10.29
CA GLY A 39 2.50 -3.70 8.82
C GLY A 39 1.19 -4.20 8.21
N PHE A 40 0.62 -5.27 8.75
CA PHE A 40 -0.67 -5.80 8.31
C PHE A 40 -1.78 -4.74 8.39
N PHE A 41 -1.91 -4.05 9.53
CA PHE A 41 -2.92 -3.01 9.70
C PHE A 41 -2.66 -1.78 8.83
N LEU A 42 -1.40 -1.37 8.64
CA LEU A 42 -1.07 -0.28 7.71
C LEU A 42 -1.48 -0.63 6.27
N HIS A 43 -1.16 -1.83 5.81
CA HIS A 43 -1.52 -2.28 4.46
C HIS A 43 -3.03 -2.39 4.28
N LEU A 44 -3.74 -2.95 5.28
CA LEU A 44 -5.19 -3.02 5.28
C LEU A 44 -5.83 -1.62 5.22
N LEU A 45 -5.33 -0.68 6.01
CA LEU A 45 -5.81 0.70 6.02
C LEU A 45 -5.58 1.39 4.67
N ASN A 46 -4.38 1.24 4.09
CA ASN A 46 -4.07 1.79 2.77
C ASN A 46 -5.04 1.29 1.69
N ASN A 47 -5.35 -0.01 1.71
CA ASN A 47 -6.24 -0.62 0.72
C ASN A 47 -7.70 -0.20 0.96
N ALA A 48 -8.13 -0.10 2.21
CA ALA A 48 -9.47 0.38 2.55
C ALA A 48 -9.67 1.84 2.13
N LEU A 49 -8.69 2.71 2.37
CA LEU A 49 -8.72 4.10 1.93
C LEU A 49 -8.72 4.20 0.40
N SER A 50 -7.87 3.44 -0.28
CA SER A 50 -7.84 3.43 -1.75
C SER A 50 -9.18 2.99 -2.34
N ALA A 51 -9.76 1.90 -1.81
CA ALA A 51 -11.07 1.43 -2.24
C ALA A 51 -12.17 2.47 -1.99
N LEU A 52 -12.18 3.12 -0.82
CA LEU A 52 -13.13 4.18 -0.51
C LEU A 52 -12.99 5.38 -1.46
N LEU A 53 -11.76 5.86 -1.69
CA LEU A 53 -11.51 6.97 -2.61
C LEU A 53 -11.97 6.65 -4.03
N ILE A 54 -11.66 5.43 -4.52
CA ILE A 54 -12.15 4.95 -5.83
C ILE A 54 -13.69 4.99 -5.87
N ILE A 55 -14.35 4.47 -4.84
CA ILE A 55 -15.82 4.46 -4.77
C ILE A 55 -16.37 5.90 -4.80
N LEU A 56 -15.81 6.81 -4.00
CA LEU A 56 -16.26 8.21 -3.94
C LEU A 56 -16.11 8.91 -5.29
N VAL A 57 -14.97 8.75 -5.97
CA VAL A 57 -14.73 9.28 -7.31
C VAL A 57 -15.73 8.71 -8.32
N LEU A 58 -16.01 7.40 -8.27
CA LEU A 58 -17.01 6.76 -9.13
C LEU A 58 -18.44 7.27 -8.89
N HIS A 59 -18.75 7.79 -7.69
CA HIS A 59 -20.02 8.44 -7.36
C HIS A 59 -20.04 9.95 -7.70
N GLY A 60 -19.03 10.45 -8.41
CA GLY A 60 -18.96 11.84 -8.86
C GLY A 60 -18.47 12.83 -7.81
N ILE A 61 -17.99 12.36 -6.66
CA ILE A 61 -17.35 13.21 -5.66
C ILE A 61 -15.93 13.50 -6.14
N GLN A 62 -15.63 14.77 -6.41
CA GLN A 62 -14.28 15.22 -6.75
C GLN A 62 -13.45 15.33 -5.46
N ILE A 63 -12.29 14.67 -5.42
CA ILE A 63 -11.37 14.58 -4.27
C ILE A 63 -9.98 14.95 -4.73
#